data_AF-A0A645IA44-F1
#
_entry.id   AF-A0A645IA44-F1
#
_cell.length_a   1.000
_cell.length_b   1.000
_cell.length_c   1.000
_cell.angle_alpha   90.00
_cell.angle_beta   90.00
_cell.angle_gamma   90.00
#
_symmetry.space_group_name_H-M   'P 1'
#
loop_
_entity.id
_entity.type
_entity.pdbx_description
1 polymer ?
#
loop_
_entity_poly.entity_id
_entity_poly.type
_entity_poly.pdbx_seq_one_letter_code
_entity_poly.pdbx_strand_id
1 'polypeptide(L)'
;MANLREIPLIKNKIAMALINNPVIVNLIKNHGDNEIPADELIFKNILPFLYTPDSSTDETTFICIECFPLQPKDSILDELQIDIILFSHKNTMEYNGASRIDLLRPEIDETINGNKNLGVGEAKLQKNTVYVSENKDYHGFTMSYTVSVISRKMCGVEN
;
A
#
# COMPACT_ATOMS: atom_id res chain seq x y z
N MET A 1 24.42 1.39 -0.52
CA MET A 1 23.38 1.57 -1.54
C MET A 1 22.22 0.75 -1.05
N ALA A 2 21.03 1.36 -1.00
CA ALA A 2 19.82 0.68 -0.57
C ALA A 2 19.63 -0.65 -1.30
N ASN A 3 19.28 -1.70 -0.56
CA ASN A 3 19.06 -3.01 -1.15
C ASN A 3 17.71 -3.06 -1.90
N LEU A 4 17.69 -2.63 -3.16
CA LEU A 4 16.48 -2.58 -3.98
C LEU A 4 15.86 -3.96 -4.26
N ARG A 5 16.54 -5.07 -3.94
CA ARG A 5 15.98 -6.43 -4.09
C ARG A 5 14.90 -6.72 -3.05
N GLU A 6 14.86 -5.97 -1.94
CA GLU A 6 13.82 -6.13 -0.92
C GLU A 6 12.47 -5.55 -1.35
N ILE A 7 12.45 -4.58 -2.28
CA ILE A 7 11.23 -3.90 -2.72
C ILE A 7 10.13 -4.87 -3.17
N PRO A 8 10.35 -5.78 -4.14
CA PRO A 8 9.29 -6.71 -4.56
C PRO A 8 8.84 -7.65 -3.43
N LEU A 9 9.75 -8.06 -2.54
CA LEU A 9 9.42 -8.92 -1.40
C LEU A 9 8.52 -8.19 -0.39
N ILE A 10 8.83 -6.93 -0.10
CA ILE A 10 8.04 -6.07 0.79
C ILE A 10 6.66 -5.82 0.18
N LYS A 11 6.58 -5.43 -1.10
CA LYS A 11 5.30 -5.22 -1.80
C LYS A 11 4.42 -6.46 -1.76
N ASN A 12 4.98 -7.64 -2.00
CA ASN A 12 4.24 -8.90 -1.92
C ASN A 12 3.75 -9.19 -0.49
N LYS A 13 4.59 -8.99 0.52
CA LYS A 13 4.19 -9.18 1.93
C LYS A 13 3.05 -8.24 2.32
N ILE A 14 3.09 -6.98 1.88
CA ILE A 14 2.03 -6.00 2.12
C ILE A 14 0.74 -6.44 1.42
N ALA A 15 0.80 -6.74 0.12
CA ALA A 15 -0.38 -7.20 -0.61
C ALA A 15 -1.03 -8.43 0.04
N MET A 16 -0.22 -9.39 0.48
CA MET A 16 -0.68 -10.56 1.22
C MET A 16 -1.26 -10.21 2.60
N ALA A 17 -0.68 -9.25 3.33
CA ALA A 17 -1.21 -8.83 4.62
C ALA A 17 -2.58 -8.15 4.45
N LEU A 18 -2.72 -7.29 3.44
CA LEU A 18 -3.96 -6.58 3.14
C LEU A 18 -5.07 -7.53 2.67
N ILE A 19 -4.75 -8.50 1.80
CA ILE A 19 -5.76 -9.43 1.29
C ILE A 19 -6.25 -10.44 2.32
N ASN A 20 -5.42 -10.74 3.33
CA ASN A 20 -5.81 -11.61 4.43
C ASN A 20 -6.65 -10.87 5.49
N ASN A 21 -6.80 -9.54 5.40
CA ASN A 21 -7.73 -8.79 6.24
C ASN A 21 -9.14 -8.79 5.59
N PRO A 22 -10.12 -9.49 6.19
CA PRO A 22 -11.46 -9.60 5.60
C PRO A 22 -12.21 -8.26 5.58
N VAL A 23 -11.91 -7.34 6.49
CA VAL A 23 -12.53 -6.01 6.51
C VAL A 23 -12.05 -5.20 5.30
N ILE A 24 -10.75 -5.22 5.02
CA ILE A 24 -10.17 -4.59 3.82
C ILE A 24 -10.78 -5.18 2.56
N VAL A 25 -10.83 -6.52 2.44
CA VAL A 25 -11.43 -7.22 1.30
C VAL A 25 -12.88 -6.80 1.06
N ASN A 26 -13.69 -6.71 2.12
CA ASN A 26 -15.09 -6.31 2.00
C ASN A 26 -15.24 -4.83 1.59
N LEU A 27 -14.36 -3.95 2.07
CA LEU A 27 -14.40 -2.53 1.76
C LEU A 27 -13.97 -2.22 0.32
N ILE A 28 -13.03 -2.97 -0.27
CA ILE A 28 -12.58 -2.74 -1.65
C ILE A 28 -13.48 -3.39 -2.70
N LYS A 29 -14.28 -4.39 -2.32
CA LYS A 29 -15.29 -5.01 -3.19
C LYS A 29 -16.46 -4.06 -3.45
N ASN A 30 -16.94 -4.00 -4.69
CA ASN A 30 -18.18 -3.29 -4.99
C ASN A 30 -19.41 -4.14 -4.65
N HIS A 31 -20.56 -3.49 -4.50
CA HIS A 31 -21.84 -4.19 -4.34
C HIS A 31 -22.08 -5.12 -5.53
N GLY A 32 -22.07 -6.43 -5.28
CA GLY A 32 -22.19 -7.46 -6.32
C GLY A 32 -20.95 -8.36 -6.48
N ASP A 33 -19.79 -7.94 -5.97
CA ASP A 33 -18.52 -8.69 -6.07
C ASP A 33 -18.36 -9.80 -5.01
N ASN A 34 -19.47 -10.29 -4.45
CA ASN A 34 -19.45 -11.32 -3.41
C ASN A 34 -18.81 -12.63 -3.92
N GLU A 35 -18.85 -12.87 -5.23
CA GLU A 35 -18.33 -14.08 -5.86
C GLU A 35 -16.83 -14.01 -6.20
N ILE A 36 -16.20 -12.83 -6.14
CA ILE A 36 -14.78 -12.68 -6.51
C ILE A 36 -13.90 -13.26 -5.39
N PRO A 37 -13.05 -14.27 -5.67
CA PRO A 37 -12.07 -14.77 -4.72
C PRO A 37 -11.13 -13.65 -4.25
N ALA A 38 -10.71 -13.69 -2.99
CA ALA A 38 -9.90 -12.61 -2.43
C ALA A 38 -8.54 -12.47 -3.16
N ASP A 39 -7.91 -13.59 -3.53
CA ASP A 39 -6.67 -13.62 -4.29
C ASP A 39 -6.75 -12.92 -5.66
N GLU A 40 -7.92 -12.92 -6.30
CA GLU A 40 -8.14 -12.20 -7.56
C GLU A 40 -8.21 -10.66 -7.39
N LEU A 41 -8.30 -10.17 -6.16
CA LEU A 41 -8.26 -8.73 -5.89
C LEU A 41 -6.84 -8.17 -5.95
N ILE A 42 -5.80 -9.01 -5.85
CA ILE A 42 -4.43 -8.60 -6.13
C ILE A 42 -4.30 -8.40 -7.65
N PHE A 43 -3.66 -7.31 -8.06
CA PHE A 43 -3.60 -6.83 -9.46
C PHE A 43 -4.94 -6.34 -10.05
N LYS A 44 -6.03 -6.37 -9.28
CA LYS A 44 -7.31 -5.72 -9.62
C LYS A 44 -7.59 -4.49 -8.76
N ASN A 45 -7.67 -4.67 -7.45
CA ASN A 45 -7.92 -3.60 -6.47
C ASN A 45 -6.67 -3.29 -5.63
N ILE A 46 -5.87 -4.30 -5.30
CA ILE A 46 -4.59 -4.15 -4.60
C ILE A 46 -3.46 -4.24 -5.62
N LEU A 47 -2.83 -3.12 -5.92
CA LEU A 47 -1.89 -2.96 -7.01
C LEU A 47 -0.47 -2.74 -6.45
N PRO A 48 0.51 -3.65 -6.70
CA PRO A 48 1.89 -3.46 -6.25
C PRO A 48 2.68 -2.46 -7.13
N PHE A 49 2.00 -1.47 -7.69
CA PHE A 49 2.53 -0.42 -8.55
C PHE A 49 1.58 0.79 -8.52
N LEU A 50 2.09 1.95 -8.97
CA LEU A 50 1.26 3.13 -9.16
C LEU A 50 0.25 2.92 -10.29
N TYR A 51 -0.98 3.35 -10.05
CA TYR A 51 -2.05 3.28 -11.02
C TYR A 51 -2.85 4.58 -11.00
N THR A 52 -3.16 5.07 -12.20
CA THR A 52 -4.07 6.19 -12.40
C THR A 52 -5.26 5.66 -13.20
N PRO A 53 -6.47 5.67 -12.64
CA PRO A 53 -7.64 5.16 -13.34
C PRO A 53 -8.08 6.11 -14.46
N ASP A 54 -8.30 5.54 -15.65
CA ASP A 54 -8.92 6.24 -16.76
C ASP A 54 -10.44 6.44 -16.52
N SER A 55 -11.03 7.43 -17.19
CA SER A 55 -12.41 7.89 -16.94
C SER A 55 -13.51 6.90 -17.34
N SER A 56 -13.18 5.79 -18.01
CA SER A 56 -14.15 4.87 -18.60
C SER A 56 -14.13 3.45 -18.04
N THR A 57 -13.14 3.06 -17.22
CA THR A 57 -12.86 1.63 -17.03
C THR A 57 -13.28 1.04 -15.69
N ASP A 58 -13.17 1.71 -14.53
CA ASP A 58 -13.40 0.99 -13.25
C ASP A 58 -13.88 1.88 -12.09
N GLU A 59 -15.19 2.09 -11.95
CA GLU A 59 -15.77 2.76 -10.77
C GLU A 59 -15.60 1.90 -9.49
N THR A 60 -14.41 1.90 -8.90
CA THR A 60 -14.08 1.06 -7.74
C THR A 60 -13.09 1.73 -6.80
N THR A 61 -12.62 0.96 -5.82
CA THR A 61 -11.65 1.38 -4.81
C THR A 61 -10.32 0.65 -5.05
N PHE A 62 -9.24 1.41 -5.06
CA PHE A 62 -7.89 0.90 -5.30
C PHE A 62 -6.98 1.17 -4.10
N ILE A 63 -6.03 0.25 -3.90
CA ILE A 63 -4.92 0.37 -2.96
C ILE A 63 -3.64 0.11 -3.76
N CYS A 64 -2.85 1.15 -4.00
CA CYS A 64 -1.55 1.04 -4.66
C CYS A 64 -0.43 0.99 -3.63
N ILE A 65 0.59 0.17 -3.89
CA ILE A 65 1.74 -0.02 -3.02
C ILE A 65 3.00 0.38 -3.78
N GLU A 66 3.65 1.45 -3.33
CA GLU A 66 4.95 1.86 -3.82
C GLU A 66 6.01 1.82 -2.71
N CYS A 67 7.24 1.47 -3.07
CA CYS A 67 8.34 1.44 -2.13
C CYS A 67 9.59 2.02 -2.77
N PHE A 68 10.21 2.99 -2.10
CA PHE A 68 11.43 3.61 -2.60
C PHE A 68 12.45 3.80 -1.48
N PRO A 69 13.74 3.75 -1.81
CA PRO A 69 14.79 4.01 -0.84
C PRO A 69 14.78 5.46 -0.40
N LEU A 70 14.86 5.68 0.91
CA LEU A 70 15.26 6.97 1.43
C LEU A 70 16.76 7.15 1.25
N GLN A 71 17.24 8.39 1.42
CA GLN A 71 18.64 8.69 1.17
C GLN A 71 19.57 7.71 1.92
N PRO A 72 20.53 7.07 1.22
CA PRO A 72 21.42 6.11 1.85
C PRO A 72 22.20 6.80 2.96
N LYS A 73 22.12 6.25 4.17
CA LYS A 73 23.01 6.63 5.27
C LYS A 73 24.23 5.70 5.25
N ASP A 74 25.36 6.13 5.80
CA ASP A 74 26.51 5.24 6.03
C ASP A 74 26.24 4.35 7.26
N SER A 75 25.22 3.48 7.13
CA SER A 75 24.75 2.60 8.18
C SER A 75 24.55 1.17 7.67
N ILE A 76 24.56 0.23 8.61
CA ILE A 76 24.26 -1.18 8.36
C ILE A 76 22.81 -1.35 7.89
N LEU A 77 21.92 -0.43 8.28
CA LEU A 77 20.53 -0.41 7.88
C LEU A 77 20.28 0.74 6.91
N ASP A 78 19.65 0.42 5.79
CA ASP A 78 19.02 1.42 4.92
C ASP A 78 17.54 1.56 5.30
N GLU A 79 16.94 2.71 4.99
CA GLU A 79 15.52 2.96 5.26
C GLU A 79 14.75 3.00 3.94
N LEU A 80 13.64 2.28 3.86
CA LEU A 80 12.70 2.35 2.75
C LEU A 80 11.45 3.07 3.21
N GLN A 81 10.93 3.93 2.35
CA GLN A 81 9.57 4.45 2.47
C GLN A 81 8.62 3.51 1.73
N ILE A 82 7.51 3.18 2.36
CA ILE A 82 6.38 2.45 1.80
C ILE A 82 5.24 3.45 1.70
N ASP A 83 4.74 3.70 0.49
CA ASP A 83 3.55 4.51 0.27
C ASP A 83 2.38 3.60 -0.08
N ILE A 84 1.35 3.64 0.76
CA ILE A 84 0.04 3.05 0.50
C ILE A 84 -0.86 4.16 0.01
N ILE A 85 -1.18 4.14 -1.28
CA ILE A 85 -2.03 5.15 -1.93
C ILE A 85 -3.40 4.51 -2.11
N LEU A 86 -4.36 4.94 -1.31
CA LEU A 86 -5.72 4.43 -1.36
C LEU A 86 -6.65 5.50 -1.93
N PHE A 87 -7.46 5.14 -2.91
CA PHE A 87 -8.40 6.05 -3.53
C PHE A 87 -9.64 5.32 -4.04
N SER A 88 -10.76 6.02 -4.04
CA SER A 88 -12.04 5.47 -4.50
C SER A 88 -12.69 6.43 -5.47
N HIS A 89 -13.44 5.87 -6.41
CA HIS A 89 -14.33 6.63 -7.26
C HIS A 89 -15.41 7.32 -6.40
N LYS A 90 -15.83 8.53 -6.77
CA LYS A 90 -16.83 9.32 -6.02
C LYS A 90 -18.16 8.59 -5.84
N ASN A 91 -18.57 7.77 -6.82
CA ASN A 91 -19.83 7.02 -6.77
C ASN A 91 -19.76 5.80 -5.84
N THR A 92 -18.55 5.33 -5.50
CA THR A 92 -18.32 4.20 -4.60
C THR A 92 -17.74 4.64 -3.27
N MET A 93 -17.44 5.93 -3.10
CA MET A 93 -16.84 6.49 -1.89
C MET A 93 -17.71 6.29 -0.65
N GLU A 94 -19.04 6.37 -0.81
CA GLU A 94 -19.97 6.13 0.27
C GLU A 94 -20.12 4.62 0.52
N TYR A 95 -20.05 4.22 1.79
CA TYR A 95 -20.27 2.86 2.23
C TYR A 95 -20.92 2.87 3.62
N ASN A 96 -22.17 2.42 3.69
CA ASN A 96 -22.96 2.31 4.93
C ASN A 96 -23.01 3.61 5.78
N GLY A 97 -23.15 4.76 5.14
CA GLY A 97 -23.24 6.08 5.75
C GLY A 97 -21.89 6.73 6.07
N ALA A 98 -20.77 6.12 5.68
CA ALA A 98 -19.42 6.62 5.93
C ALA A 98 -18.57 6.66 4.65
N SER A 99 -17.46 7.39 4.71
CA SER A 99 -16.43 7.33 3.66
C SER A 99 -15.72 5.98 3.74
N ARG A 100 -15.79 5.21 2.65
CA ARG A 100 -15.10 3.93 2.48
C ARG A 100 -13.60 4.07 2.72
N ILE A 101 -13.02 5.19 2.30
CA ILE A 101 -11.62 5.53 2.53
C ILE A 101 -11.33 5.76 4.02
N ASP A 102 -12.26 6.40 4.75
CA ASP A 102 -12.10 6.60 6.20
C ASP A 102 -12.20 5.28 6.98
N LEU A 103 -12.97 4.32 6.48
CA LEU A 103 -13.05 2.96 7.02
C LEU A 103 -11.81 2.11 6.67
N LEU A 104 -11.22 2.28 5.48
CA LEU A 104 -10.04 1.54 5.04
C LEU A 104 -8.75 1.94 5.76
N ARG A 105 -8.54 3.23 6.01
CA ARG A 105 -7.29 3.72 6.63
C ARG A 105 -6.94 3.08 7.97
N PRO A 106 -7.84 2.97 8.97
CA PRO A 106 -7.49 2.34 10.24
C PRO A 106 -7.13 0.86 10.05
N GLU A 107 -7.86 0.13 9.21
CA GLU A 107 -7.56 -1.28 8.90
C GLU A 107 -6.18 -1.44 8.24
N ILE A 108 -5.82 -0.54 7.32
CA ILE A 108 -4.51 -0.51 6.69
C ILE A 108 -3.42 -0.16 7.72
N ASP A 109 -3.66 0.83 8.59
CA ASP A 109 -2.69 1.22 9.63
C ASP A 109 -2.42 0.06 10.59
N GLU A 110 -3.47 -0.60 11.10
CA GLU A 110 -3.33 -1.75 12.00
C GLU A 110 -2.61 -2.93 11.33
N THR A 111 -2.75 -3.08 10.01
CA THR A 111 -2.09 -4.15 9.24
C THR A 111 -0.59 -3.89 9.04
N ILE A 112 -0.19 -2.62 8.90
CA ILE A 112 1.16 -2.23 8.48
C ILE A 112 1.98 -1.63 9.62
N ASN A 113 1.41 -0.70 10.39
CA ASN A 113 2.09 -0.02 11.47
C ASN A 113 2.42 -1.02 12.60
N GLY A 114 3.67 -1.02 13.06
CA GLY A 114 4.17 -2.01 14.01
C GLY A 114 4.49 -3.39 13.40
N ASN A 115 4.23 -3.61 12.11
CA ASN A 115 4.46 -4.91 11.48
C ASN A 115 5.97 -5.20 11.38
N LYS A 116 6.40 -6.29 12.01
CA LYS A 116 7.81 -6.73 12.10
C LYS A 116 8.27 -7.61 10.94
N ASN A 117 7.34 -8.08 10.11
CA ASN A 117 7.62 -9.04 9.05
C ASN A 117 7.98 -8.36 7.72
N LEU A 118 7.85 -7.04 7.61
CA LEU A 118 8.12 -6.30 6.37
C LEU A 118 9.62 -6.13 6.13
N GLY A 119 10.40 -5.83 7.16
CA GLY A 119 11.85 -5.66 7.06
C GLY A 119 12.56 -5.97 8.37
N VAL A 120 13.59 -5.19 8.70
CA VAL A 120 14.28 -5.23 9.99
C VAL A 120 13.58 -4.26 10.94
N GLY A 121 13.01 -4.79 12.01
CA GLY A 121 12.25 -4.00 12.98
C GLY A 121 10.82 -3.72 12.51
N GLU A 122 10.18 -2.76 13.16
CA GLU A 122 8.77 -2.42 12.96
C GLU A 122 8.61 -1.35 11.88
N ALA A 123 7.63 -1.52 10.99
CA ALA A 123 7.20 -0.44 10.12
C ALA A 123 6.51 0.67 10.93
N LYS A 124 6.72 1.94 10.56
CA LYS A 124 6.21 3.09 11.33
C LYS A 124 5.54 4.10 10.43
N LEU A 125 4.30 4.46 10.75
CA LEU A 125 3.60 5.55 10.06
C LEU A 125 4.36 6.87 10.23
N GLN A 126 4.61 7.55 9.12
CA GLN A 126 5.27 8.86 9.07
C GLN A 126 4.31 9.97 8.67
N LYS A 127 3.45 9.69 7.68
CA LYS A 127 2.56 10.69 7.08
C LYS A 127 1.25 10.06 6.66
N ASN A 128 0.19 10.84 6.73
CA ASN A 128 -1.10 10.56 6.14
C ASN A 128 -1.59 11.85 5.46
N THR A 129 -1.56 11.89 4.14
CA THR A 129 -1.82 13.10 3.35
C THR A 129 -2.85 12.83 2.28
N VAL A 130 -3.57 13.88 1.85
CA VAL A 130 -4.54 13.77 0.76
C VAL A 130 -3.82 13.33 -0.52
N TYR A 131 -4.38 12.34 -1.21
CA TYR A 131 -3.96 11.96 -2.56
C TYR A 131 -4.69 12.85 -3.57
N VAL A 132 -3.94 13.52 -4.42
CA VAL A 132 -4.47 14.37 -5.50
C VAL A 132 -4.36 13.60 -6.80
N SER A 133 -5.49 13.04 -7.24
CA SER A 133 -5.61 12.36 -8.52
C SER A 133 -5.68 13.36 -9.68
N GLU A 134 -5.10 13.00 -10.83
CA GLU A 134 -5.34 13.73 -12.09
C GLU A 134 -6.80 13.58 -12.55
N ASN A 135 -7.39 12.41 -12.27
CA ASN A 135 -8.80 12.14 -12.49
C ASN A 135 -9.62 12.64 -11.28
N LYS A 136 -10.41 13.70 -11.50
CA LYS A 136 -11.21 14.37 -10.47
C LYS A 136 -12.32 13.52 -9.87
N ASP A 137 -12.65 12.38 -10.48
CA ASP A 137 -13.66 11.49 -9.93
C ASP A 137 -13.10 10.53 -8.88
N TYR A 138 -11.77 10.51 -8.67
CA TYR A 138 -11.11 9.72 -7.65
C TYR A 138 -10.51 10.61 -6.57
N HIS A 139 -10.77 10.24 -5.32
CA HIS A 139 -10.22 10.91 -4.14
C HIS A 139 -9.71 9.89 -3.14
N GLY A 140 -8.76 10.30 -2.31
CA GLY A 140 -8.10 9.37 -1.42
C GLY A 140 -7.01 9.97 -0.56
N PHE A 141 -6.18 9.09 -0.01
CA PHE A 141 -5.06 9.44 0.85
C PHE A 141 -3.82 8.60 0.50
N THR A 142 -2.66 9.16 0.79
CA THR A 142 -1.39 8.45 0.82
C THR A 142 -0.96 8.29 2.28
N MET A 143 -0.77 7.04 2.70
CA MET A 143 -0.20 6.69 4.00
C MET A 143 1.24 6.23 3.79
N SER A 144 2.19 7.01 4.30
CA SER A 144 3.61 6.75 4.16
C SER A 144 4.18 6.15 5.44
N TYR A 145 4.81 4.99 5.32
CA TYR A 145 5.48 4.28 6.40
C TYR A 145 6.98 4.19 6.12
N THR A 146 7.79 4.03 7.16
CA THR A 146 9.20 3.68 7.01
C THR A 146 9.49 2.32 7.58
N VAL A 147 10.39 1.58 6.93
CA VAL A 147 10.91 0.29 7.39
C VAL A 147 12.41 0.25 7.16
N SER A 148 13.15 -0.34 8.10
CA SER A 148 14.59 -0.57 7.92
C SER A 148 14.84 -1.87 7.17
N VAL A 149 15.89 -1.92 6.36
CA VAL A 149 16.36 -3.11 5.64
C VAL A 149 17.88 -3.20 5.75
N ILE A 150 18.44 -4.39 5.58
CA ILE A 150 19.90 -4.58 5.63
C ILE A 150 20.55 -3.91 4.40
N SER A 151 21.56 -3.09 4.64
CA SER A 151 22.33 -2.41 3.60
C SER A 151 23.29 -3.36 2.89
N ARG A 152 23.41 -3.22 1.56
CA ARG A 152 24.44 -3.95 0.80
C ARG A 152 25.85 -3.41 0.94
N LYS A 153 26.03 -2.17 1.44
CA LYS A 153 27.37 -1.56 1.57
C LYS A 153 28.30 -2.34 2.50
N MET A 154 27.73 -3.03 3.50
CA MET A 154 28.47 -3.69 4.57
C MET A 154 28.55 -5.21 4.40
N CYS A 155 27.70 -5.81 3.55
CA CYS A 155 27.90 -7.18 3.08
C CYS A 155 28.99 -7.11 2.01
N GLY A 156 30.24 -7.38 2.38
CA GLY A 156 31.39 -7.39 1.48
C GLY A 156 31.24 -8.36 0.32
N VAL A 157 30.48 -7.97 -0.70
CA VAL A 157 30.51 -8.59 -2.02
C VAL A 157 31.60 -7.84 -2.77
N GLU A 158 32.82 -8.33 -2.56
CA GLU A 158 33.91 -8.22 -3.51
C GLU A 158 33.39 -8.60 -4.90
N ASN A 159 33.54 -7.70 -5.86
CA ASN A 159 33.78 -8.05 -7.24
C ASN A 159 35.18 -7.55 -7.58
#